data_AF-A0A1Q5AXD4-F1
#
_entry.id   AF-A0A1Q5AXD4-F1
#
_cell.length_a   1.000
_cell.length_b   1.000
_cell.length_c   1.000
_cell.angle_alpha   90.00
_cell.angle_beta   90.00
_cell.angle_gamma   90.00
#
_symmetry.space_group_name_H-M   'P 1'
#
loop_
_entity.id
_entity.type
_entity.pdbx_description
1 polymer ?
#
loop_
_entity_poly.entity_id
_entity_poly.type
_entity_poly.pdbx_seq_one_letter_code
_entity_poly.pdbx_strand_id
1 'polypeptide(L)'
;MSPAIEEHARARLITDGPLTRPVPVDLRYDPADERRTVHIGLPDGTDWAFGRDLLERGLRTPIERGAVRIWPCGRTQLIVELHSTDGVEVFQFEIRTLIRFLARTRTQTPAATPDAGRTPQPPSRTTRTETSRTTRTDKSAEQEEGATQGTGAQPAHG
;
A
#
# COMPACT_ATOMS: atom_id res chain seq x y z
N MET A 1 32.02 4.25 2.61
CA MET A 1 30.83 4.56 1.79
C MET A 1 30.37 3.25 1.18
N SER A 2 29.14 2.83 1.44
CA SER A 2 28.59 1.62 0.83
C SER A 2 28.30 1.91 -0.65
N PRO A 3 28.66 1.01 -1.58
CA PRO A 3 28.40 1.23 -2.99
C PRO A 3 26.89 1.22 -3.29
N ALA A 4 26.49 1.94 -4.33
CA ALA A 4 25.14 1.83 -4.87
C ALA A 4 24.87 0.38 -5.29
N ILE A 5 23.65 -0.07 -5.04
CA ILE A 5 23.18 -1.41 -5.38
C ILE A 5 22.52 -1.34 -6.73
N GLU A 6 23.05 -2.10 -7.68
CA GLU A 6 22.47 -2.25 -8.99
C GLU A 6 22.11 -3.73 -9.24
N GLU A 7 20.96 -3.93 -9.88
CA GLU A 7 20.49 -5.25 -10.33
C GLU A 7 19.85 -5.13 -11.72
N HIS A 8 20.51 -5.71 -12.71
CA HIS A 8 19.94 -5.89 -14.05
C HIS A 8 18.84 -6.96 -13.99
N ALA A 9 17.63 -6.58 -14.37
CA ALA A 9 16.46 -7.46 -14.38
C ALA A 9 15.77 -7.43 -15.75
N ARG A 10 14.77 -8.30 -15.90
CA ARG A 10 13.83 -8.25 -17.01
C ARG A 10 12.43 -8.02 -16.46
N ALA A 11 11.75 -7.03 -17.00
CA ALA A 11 10.32 -6.83 -16.78
C ALA A 11 9.57 -7.15 -18.08
N ARG A 12 8.25 -7.35 -17.99
CA ARG A 12 7.38 -7.26 -19.17
C ARG A 12 6.69 -5.92 -19.14
N LEU A 13 6.88 -5.13 -20.17
CA LEU A 13 6.12 -3.90 -20.37
C LEU A 13 4.79 -4.25 -21.06
N ILE A 14 3.71 -3.89 -20.40
CA ILE A 14 2.32 -4.04 -20.86
C ILE A 14 1.92 -2.66 -21.38
N THR A 15 1.73 -2.56 -22.68
CA THR A 15 1.20 -1.36 -23.34
C THR A 15 -0.22 -1.64 -23.83
N ASP A 16 -0.96 -0.61 -24.25
CA ASP A 16 -2.33 -0.74 -24.77
C ASP A 16 -2.44 -1.58 -26.07
N GLY A 17 -1.30 -1.97 -26.67
CA GLY A 17 -1.27 -2.87 -27.82
C GLY A 17 -1.34 -4.35 -27.42
N PRO A 18 -1.62 -5.26 -28.38
CA PRO A 18 -1.74 -6.70 -28.13
C PRO A 18 -0.41 -7.40 -27.73
N LEU A 19 0.69 -6.65 -27.66
CA LEU A 19 2.04 -7.20 -27.47
C LEU A 19 2.63 -6.77 -26.13
N THR A 20 2.63 -7.68 -25.16
CA THR A 20 3.53 -7.57 -24.01
C THR A 20 4.94 -7.92 -24.44
N ARG A 21 5.92 -7.06 -24.21
CA ARG A 21 7.33 -7.33 -24.57
C ARG A 21 8.24 -7.40 -23.34
N PRO A 22 9.18 -8.35 -23.27
CA PRO A 22 10.21 -8.31 -22.26
C PRO A 22 11.13 -7.11 -22.52
N VAL A 23 11.41 -6.32 -21.49
CA VAL A 23 12.33 -5.19 -21.52
C VAL A 23 13.41 -5.38 -20.44
N PRO A 24 14.70 -5.16 -20.76
CA PRO A 24 15.73 -5.07 -19.74
C PRO A 24 15.48 -3.81 -18.91
N VAL A 25 15.68 -3.92 -17.59
CA VAL A 25 15.52 -2.81 -16.65
C VAL A 25 16.64 -2.84 -15.62
N ASP A 26 17.08 -1.65 -15.22
CA ASP A 26 18.11 -1.48 -14.20
C ASP A 26 17.45 -1.06 -12.90
N LEU A 27 17.48 -1.93 -11.89
CA LEU A 27 17.06 -1.56 -10.53
C LEU A 27 18.25 -0.95 -9.81
N ARG A 28 18.12 0.30 -9.34
CA ARG A 28 19.18 0.96 -8.57
C ARG A 28 18.69 1.45 -7.21
N TYR A 29 19.57 1.39 -6.22
CA TYR A 29 19.36 1.95 -4.89
C TYR A 29 20.68 2.44 -4.32
N ASP A 30 20.76 3.73 -3.98
CA ASP A 30 21.90 4.30 -3.29
C ASP A 30 21.64 4.32 -1.77
N PRO A 31 22.41 3.58 -0.95
CA PRO A 31 22.26 3.63 0.51
C PRO A 31 22.64 4.99 1.13
N ALA A 32 23.36 5.86 0.40
CA ALA A 32 23.67 7.21 0.83
C ALA A 32 22.54 8.22 0.55
N ASP A 33 21.53 7.85 -0.27
CA ASP A 33 20.35 8.68 -0.49
C ASP A 33 19.44 8.68 0.75
N GLU A 34 19.31 9.84 1.40
CA GLU A 34 18.43 10.05 2.55
C GLU A 34 16.96 9.74 2.24
N ARG A 35 16.53 9.92 0.99
CA ARG A 35 15.15 9.65 0.55
C ARG A 35 14.86 8.16 0.39
N ARG A 36 15.90 7.32 0.38
CA ARG A 36 15.81 5.86 0.24
C ARG A 36 14.99 5.46 -0.99
N THR A 37 15.37 6.01 -2.13
CA THR A 37 14.63 5.87 -3.38
C THR A 37 15.11 4.64 -4.16
N VAL A 38 14.17 3.89 -4.73
CA VAL A 38 14.45 2.85 -5.73
C VAL A 38 14.23 3.47 -7.10
N HIS A 39 15.18 3.23 -7.99
CA HIS A 39 15.13 3.64 -9.39
C HIS A 39 14.88 2.45 -10.31
N ILE A 40 14.02 2.62 -11.29
CA ILE A 40 13.82 1.70 -12.42
C ILE A 40 14.27 2.43 -13.69
N GLY A 41 15.46 2.10 -14.17
CA GLY A 41 16.00 2.61 -15.41
C GLY A 41 15.58 1.75 -16.60
N LEU A 42 15.12 2.40 -17.68
CA LEU A 42 14.78 1.77 -18.95
C LEU A 42 15.86 2.02 -20.02
N PRO A 43 15.92 1.18 -21.08
CA PRO A 43 16.92 1.32 -22.14
C PRO A 43 16.77 2.57 -23.01
N ASP A 44 15.59 3.19 -23.00
CA ASP A 44 15.30 4.45 -23.70
C ASP A 44 15.74 5.68 -22.91
N GLY A 45 16.36 5.50 -21.74
CA GLY A 45 16.83 6.56 -20.86
C GLY A 45 15.80 7.03 -19.84
N THR A 46 14.58 6.49 -19.86
CA THR A 46 13.56 6.80 -18.86
C THR A 46 13.98 6.24 -17.50
N ASP A 47 13.83 7.02 -16.43
CA ASP A 47 14.14 6.62 -15.06
C ASP A 47 12.96 6.96 -14.13
N TRP A 48 12.46 5.95 -13.43
CA TRP A 48 11.37 6.08 -12.48
C TRP A 48 11.86 5.91 -11.06
N ALA A 49 11.55 6.87 -10.20
CA ALA A 49 12.03 6.91 -8.83
C ALA A 49 10.86 6.90 -7.83
N PHE A 50 10.88 5.99 -6.87
CA PHE A 50 9.89 5.93 -5.79
C PHE A 50 10.47 5.34 -4.51
N GLY A 51 9.81 5.61 -3.37
CA GLY A 51 10.31 5.17 -2.08
C GLY A 51 10.47 3.65 -1.99
N ARG A 52 11.60 3.18 -1.45
CA ARG A 52 11.86 1.75 -1.19
C ARG A 52 10.75 1.10 -0.37
N ASP A 53 10.18 1.85 0.57
CA ASP A 53 9.07 1.43 1.43
C ASP A 53 7.78 1.14 0.63
N LEU A 54 7.56 1.84 -0.48
CA LEU A 54 6.44 1.58 -1.38
C LEU A 54 6.58 0.21 -2.04
N LEU A 55 7.78 -0.12 -2.54
CA LEU A 55 8.05 -1.44 -3.12
C LEU A 55 7.90 -2.57 -2.08
N GLU A 56 8.43 -2.34 -0.88
CA GLU A 56 8.36 -3.33 0.23
C GLU A 56 6.92 -3.67 0.62
N ARG A 57 6.04 -2.65 0.70
CA ARG A 57 4.62 -2.86 1.02
C ARG A 57 3.87 -3.43 -0.18
N GLY A 58 4.17 -2.95 -1.38
CA GLY A 58 3.57 -3.39 -2.64
C GLY A 58 3.76 -4.88 -2.91
N LEU A 59 4.87 -5.47 -2.46
CA LEU A 59 5.09 -6.93 -2.51
C LEU A 59 4.08 -7.76 -1.68
N ARG A 60 3.36 -7.15 -0.73
CA ARG A 60 2.46 -7.84 0.20
C ARG A 60 1.00 -7.51 -0.06
N THR A 61 0.71 -6.27 -0.42
CA THR A 61 -0.65 -5.75 -0.60
C THR A 61 -0.66 -4.69 -1.69
N PRO A 62 -1.76 -4.54 -2.44
CA PRO A 62 -1.93 -3.39 -3.33
C PRO A 62 -1.71 -2.07 -2.56
N ILE A 63 -0.95 -1.15 -3.16
CA ILE A 63 -0.66 0.17 -2.61
C ILE A 63 -0.45 1.18 -3.74
N GLU A 64 -0.81 2.43 -3.48
CA GLU A 64 -0.64 3.54 -4.40
C GLU A 64 -0.07 4.75 -3.66
N ARG A 65 0.86 5.47 -4.31
CA ARG A 65 1.41 6.72 -3.80
C ARG A 65 1.83 7.61 -4.97
N GLY A 66 1.14 8.73 -5.13
CA GLY A 66 1.43 9.68 -6.20
C GLY A 66 1.24 9.02 -7.57
N ALA A 67 2.24 9.10 -8.42
CA ALA A 67 2.24 8.54 -9.76
C ALA A 67 2.51 7.02 -9.83
N VAL A 68 2.63 6.33 -8.69
CA VAL A 68 3.08 4.93 -8.64
C VAL A 68 2.07 4.05 -7.92
N ARG A 69 1.64 2.99 -8.58
CA ARG A 69 0.78 1.95 -8.03
C ARG A 69 1.44 0.59 -8.14
N ILE A 70 1.41 -0.20 -7.07
CA ILE A 70 2.10 -1.49 -6.98
C ILE A 70 1.15 -2.53 -6.40
N TRP A 71 1.04 -3.69 -7.02
CA TRP A 71 0.24 -4.79 -6.49
C TRP A 71 0.76 -6.17 -6.90
N PRO A 72 0.61 -7.18 -6.02
CA PRO A 72 0.93 -8.55 -6.37
C PRO A 72 -0.12 -9.11 -7.33
N CYS A 73 0.33 -9.86 -8.34
CA CYS A 73 -0.52 -10.60 -9.27
C CYS A 73 -0.16 -12.09 -9.19
N GLY A 74 -0.90 -12.83 -8.36
CA GLY A 74 -0.59 -14.21 -8.04
C GLY A 74 0.65 -14.35 -7.14
N ARG A 75 1.36 -15.48 -7.28
CA ARG A 75 2.49 -15.83 -6.37
C ARG A 75 3.86 -15.36 -6.84
N THR A 76 4.00 -15.06 -8.13
CA THR A 76 5.30 -14.87 -8.77
C THR A 76 5.45 -13.53 -9.46
N GLN A 77 4.37 -12.76 -9.65
CA GLN A 77 4.40 -11.51 -10.39
C GLN A 77 4.02 -10.34 -9.51
N LEU A 78 4.74 -9.23 -9.67
CA LEU A 78 4.38 -7.92 -9.14
C LEU A 78 4.10 -7.00 -10.32
N ILE A 79 3.01 -6.25 -10.25
CA ILE A 79 2.71 -5.19 -11.22
C ILE A 79 3.09 -3.85 -10.61
N VAL A 80 3.77 -3.04 -11.41
CA VAL A 80 4.13 -1.64 -11.12
C VAL A 80 3.55 -0.79 -12.24
N GLU A 81 2.58 0.04 -11.91
CA GLU A 81 1.95 1.01 -12.81
C GLU A 81 2.48 2.40 -12.49
N LEU A 82 2.93 3.10 -13.53
CA LEU A 82 3.61 4.38 -13.46
C LEU A 82 2.86 5.37 -14.34
N HIS A 83 2.41 6.48 -13.75
CA HIS A 83 1.62 7.51 -14.42
C HIS A 83 2.50 8.71 -14.74
N SER A 84 2.68 9.02 -16.03
CA SER A 84 3.34 10.24 -16.50
C SER A 84 2.33 11.17 -17.17
N THR A 85 2.78 12.35 -17.60
CA THR A 85 1.99 13.24 -18.46
C THR A 85 1.69 12.63 -19.82
N ASP A 86 2.55 11.73 -20.30
CA ASP A 86 2.47 11.10 -21.62
C ASP A 86 1.64 9.82 -21.63
N GLY A 87 1.29 9.29 -20.45
CA GLY A 87 0.41 8.12 -20.32
C GLY A 87 0.73 7.25 -19.12
N VAL A 88 0.37 5.98 -19.24
CA VAL A 88 0.56 4.97 -18.18
C VAL A 88 1.49 3.87 -18.70
N GLU A 89 2.52 3.56 -17.93
CA GLU A 89 3.40 2.43 -18.16
C GLU A 89 3.17 1.35 -17.12
N VAL A 90 2.90 0.12 -17.57
CA VAL A 90 2.63 -1.01 -16.68
C VAL A 90 3.72 -2.06 -16.84
N PHE A 91 4.48 -2.29 -15.77
CA PHE A 91 5.54 -3.28 -15.72
C PHE A 91 5.12 -4.48 -14.89
N GLN A 92 5.37 -5.66 -15.43
CA GLN A 92 5.30 -6.92 -14.68
C GLN A 92 6.72 -7.42 -14.36
N PHE A 93 6.98 -7.62 -13.08
CA PHE A 93 8.24 -8.12 -12.54
C PHE A 93 8.08 -9.48 -11.87
N GLU A 94 9.14 -10.27 -11.89
CA GLU A 94 9.22 -11.49 -11.09
C GLU A 94 9.53 -11.13 -9.62
N ILE A 95 8.68 -11.60 -8.70
CA ILE A 95 8.73 -11.25 -7.28
C ILE A 95 10.07 -11.62 -6.64
N ARG A 96 10.67 -12.77 -6.95
CA ARG A 96 11.94 -13.19 -6.32
C ARG A 96 13.08 -12.24 -6.68
N THR A 97 13.08 -11.69 -7.90
CA THR A 97 14.05 -10.69 -8.34
C THR A 97 13.96 -9.43 -7.47
N LEU A 98 12.76 -8.91 -7.25
CA LEU A 98 12.53 -7.73 -6.39
C LEU A 98 12.84 -8.00 -4.91
N ILE A 99 12.52 -9.21 -4.41
CA ILE A 99 12.87 -9.62 -3.05
C ILE A 99 14.39 -9.65 -2.87
N ARG A 100 15.13 -10.20 -3.84
CA ARG A 100 16.60 -10.29 -3.79
C ARG A 100 17.22 -8.90 -3.78
N PHE A 101 16.77 -8.03 -4.68
CA PHE A 101 17.19 -6.64 -4.73
C PHE A 101 16.95 -5.95 -3.39
N LEU A 102 15.72 -6.00 -2.85
CA LEU A 102 15.38 -5.39 -1.57
C LEU A 102 16.17 -6.00 -0.39
N ALA A 103 16.46 -7.29 -0.39
CA ALA A 103 17.30 -7.89 0.65
C ALA A 103 18.69 -7.25 0.68
N ARG A 104 19.31 -7.01 -0.49
CA ARG A 104 20.61 -6.33 -0.59
C ARG A 104 20.55 -4.89 -0.07
N THR A 105 19.44 -4.16 -0.32
CA THR A 105 19.26 -2.78 0.19
C THR A 105 19.25 -2.70 1.72
N ARG A 106 18.73 -3.73 2.41
CA ARG A 106 18.63 -3.77 3.87
C ARG A 106 19.97 -4.04 4.53
N THR A 107 20.80 -4.90 3.93
CA THR A 107 22.12 -5.24 4.47
C THR A 107 23.10 -4.06 4.45
N GLN A 108 22.89 -3.08 3.55
CA GLN A 108 23.80 -1.95 3.35
C GLN A 108 23.27 -0.62 3.91
N THR A 109 22.00 -0.59 4.35
CA THR A 109 21.46 0.51 5.13
C THR A 109 21.81 0.24 6.60
N PRO A 110 22.63 1.06 7.28
CA PRO A 110 22.85 0.87 8.71
C PRO A 110 21.48 0.82 9.41
N ALA A 111 21.27 -0.22 10.22
CA ALA A 111 20.02 -0.40 10.93
C ALA A 111 19.66 0.91 11.60
N ALA A 112 18.48 1.47 11.27
CA ALA A 112 17.92 2.49 12.12
C ALA A 112 17.80 1.83 13.49
N THR A 113 18.59 2.32 14.45
CA THR A 113 18.51 1.90 15.85
C THR A 113 17.03 1.97 16.19
N PRO A 114 16.39 0.86 16.61
CA PRO A 114 15.04 0.97 17.14
C PRO A 114 15.12 2.02 18.25
N ASP A 115 14.29 3.05 18.17
CA ASP A 115 14.14 4.02 19.23
C ASP A 115 13.78 3.26 20.51
N ALA A 116 14.80 2.98 21.32
CA ALA A 116 14.68 2.42 22.65
C ALA A 116 14.15 3.53 23.59
N GLY A 117 12.99 4.08 23.24
CA GLY A 117 12.31 5.14 23.96
C GLY A 117 10.83 4.84 24.20
N ARG A 118 10.21 3.94 23.42
CA ARG A 118 8.80 3.58 23.64
C ARG A 118 8.68 2.33 24.50
N THR A 119 8.74 2.50 25.82
CA THR A 119 8.20 1.51 26.75
C THR A 119 6.73 1.26 26.38
N PRO A 120 6.27 0.01 26.16
CA PRO A 120 4.86 -0.26 26.04
C PRO A 120 4.21 0.04 27.39
N GLN A 121 3.53 1.18 27.51
CA GLN A 121 2.68 1.43 28.66
C GLN A 121 1.48 0.48 28.54
N PRO A 122 1.24 -0.42 29.52
CA PRO A 122 0.01 -1.22 29.53
C PRO A 122 -1.19 -0.28 29.64
N PRO A 123 -2.35 -0.61 29.04
CA PRO A 123 -3.52 0.25 29.15
C PRO A 123 -3.91 0.36 30.62
N SER A 124 -3.88 1.58 31.16
CA SER A 124 -4.45 1.90 32.46
C SER A 124 -5.92 1.51 32.45
N ARG A 125 -6.21 0.41 33.13
CA ARG A 125 -7.55 0.01 33.54
C ARG A 125 -8.05 1.07 34.53
N THR A 126 -8.68 2.13 34.03
CA THR A 126 -9.37 3.07 34.91
C THR A 126 -10.72 2.47 35.31
N THR A 127 -10.82 2.31 36.61
CA THR A 127 -11.92 1.80 37.41
C THR A 127 -13.27 2.43 37.07
N ARG A 128 -14.25 1.55 36.91
CA ARG A 128 -15.69 1.76 37.13
C ARG A 128 -15.91 2.61 38.38
N THR A 129 -16.44 3.82 38.19
CA THR A 129 -17.03 4.63 39.27
C THR A 129 -18.51 4.26 39.35
N GLU A 130 -18.84 3.54 40.41
CA GLU A 130 -20.21 3.23 40.80
C GLU A 130 -20.55 4.15 41.98
N THR A 131 -21.46 5.10 41.77
CA THR A 131 -22.05 5.89 42.85
C THR A 131 -23.55 5.71 42.83
N SER A 132 -24.01 4.86 43.73
CA SER A 132 -25.40 4.62 44.07
C SER A 132 -25.93 5.73 45.00
N ARG A 133 -27.03 6.40 44.65
CA ARG A 133 -28.15 6.76 45.57
C ARG A 133 -29.32 7.39 44.80
N THR A 134 -30.46 6.71 44.58
CA THR A 134 -31.66 6.46 45.42
C THR A 134 -32.79 7.52 45.29
N THR A 135 -33.97 6.98 44.93
CA THR A 135 -35.37 7.37 45.25
C THR A 135 -36.14 8.48 44.50
N ARG A 136 -37.23 7.99 43.86
CA ARG A 136 -38.63 8.48 43.86
C ARG A 136 -38.89 9.79 43.09
N THR A 137 -39.86 9.90 42.17
CA THR A 137 -41.30 9.68 42.35
C THR A 137 -42.01 9.79 40.99
N ASP A 138 -42.87 8.80 40.68
CA ASP A 138 -44.22 8.86 40.07
C ASP A 138 -44.49 9.48 38.67
N LYS A 139 -44.97 8.61 37.76
CA LYS A 139 -46.25 8.66 37.01
C LYS A 139 -46.49 9.66 35.88
N SER A 140 -46.71 9.09 34.68
CA SER A 140 -47.88 9.22 33.76
C SER A 140 -47.40 8.79 32.36
N ALA A 141 -47.82 7.66 31.80
CA ALA A 141 -49.08 7.38 31.09
C ALA A 141 -49.13 7.99 29.66
N GLU A 142 -49.77 7.22 28.76
CA GLU A 142 -50.04 7.41 27.31
C GLU A 142 -48.91 6.98 26.36
N GLN A 143 -49.00 5.87 25.60
CA GLN A 143 -49.99 5.38 24.61
C GLN A 143 -50.18 6.30 23.39
N GLU A 144 -49.61 5.90 22.25
CA GLU A 144 -50.26 5.78 20.92
C GLU A 144 -49.18 5.20 19.98
N GLU A 145 -49.27 3.94 19.56
CA GLU A 145 -49.91 3.48 18.32
C GLU A 145 -49.73 4.42 17.11
N GLY A 146 -49.07 3.88 16.07
CA GLY A 146 -48.83 4.56 14.81
C GLY A 146 -48.19 3.61 13.80
N ALA A 147 -48.99 2.64 13.33
CA ALA A 147 -48.70 1.87 12.13
C ALA A 147 -48.52 2.79 10.91
N THR A 148 -47.75 2.37 9.91
CA THR A 148 -48.27 2.10 8.55
C THR A 148 -47.16 1.59 7.63
N GLN A 149 -47.49 0.48 6.97
CA GLN A 149 -46.76 -0.18 5.90
C GLN A 149 -46.74 0.68 4.63
N GLY A 150 -45.62 0.67 3.91
CA GLY A 150 -45.51 1.23 2.55
C GLY A 150 -44.97 0.19 1.58
N THR A 151 -45.86 -0.66 1.08
CA THR A 151 -45.65 -1.49 -0.12
C THR A 151 -45.94 -0.65 -1.36
N GLY A 152 -45.09 -0.75 -2.38
CA GLY A 152 -45.35 -0.27 -3.75
C GLY A 152 -44.10 -0.48 -4.61
N ALA A 153 -43.91 -1.63 -5.26
CA ALA A 153 -44.56 -2.09 -6.50
C ALA A 153 -44.19 -1.22 -7.72
N GLN A 154 -43.25 -1.77 -8.50
CA GLN A 154 -42.84 -1.41 -9.84
C GLN A 154 -43.94 -1.77 -10.86
N PRO A 155 -44.10 -0.98 -11.95
CA PRO A 155 -44.59 -1.55 -13.19
C PRO A 155 -43.59 -1.35 -14.35
N ALA A 156 -43.50 -2.41 -15.15
CA ALA A 156 -42.91 -2.43 -16.47
C ALA A 156 -43.94 -1.98 -17.51
N HIS A 157 -43.51 -1.15 -18.45
CA HIS A 157 -44.07 -0.93 -19.78
C HIS A 157 -42.85 -0.54 -20.64
N GLY A 158 -42.62 -1.02 -21.85
CA GLY A 158 -43.41 -1.74 -22.84
C GLY A 158 -42.68 -1.48 -24.16
#